data_AF-A0A9C8SYF1-F1
#
_entry.id   AF-A0A9C8SYF1-F1
#
_cell.length_a   1.000
_cell.length_b   1.000
_cell.length_c   1.000
_cell.angle_alpha   90.00
_cell.angle_beta   90.00
_cell.angle_gamma   90.00
#
_symmetry.space_group_name_H-M   'P 1'
#
loop_
_entity.id
_entity.type
_entity.pdbx_description
1 polymer ?
#
loop_
_entity_poly.entity_id
_entity_poly.type
_entity_poly.pdbx_seq_one_letter_code
_entity_poly.pdbx_strand_id
1 'polypeptide(L)'
;MPVRRCLAGGIVPGDRTHTAADRVADVPPFALPLATYRFTCRAEDAVSLPALADPLWRSVFGLALKRSSCIREGEKCRACSLRFDCDYAFLLMGFNRPHTRHGITRHMHTVPPPLIFRCRVRDHASRVPPASTFSVCLALVGTANERLPAVIRAMEGAGRLGLGRKRARFSLAEVVQDGPQPPERLVADSRHGMTPGRPAQVTIPEAPRTIRFLFLSPYLLPSDTDL
;
A
#
# COMPACT_ATOMS: atom_id res chain seq x y z
N MET A 1 31.18 12.98 -37.79
CA MET A 1 32.26 11.99 -37.55
C MET A 1 33.45 12.76 -37.00
N PRO A 2 34.10 12.30 -35.91
CA PRO A 2 34.73 10.99 -35.87
C PRO A 2 34.11 10.05 -34.84
N VAL A 3 34.00 8.80 -35.28
CA VAL A 3 33.58 7.63 -34.50
C VAL A 3 34.78 7.20 -33.67
N ARG A 4 34.72 7.33 -32.34
CA ARG A 4 35.64 6.62 -31.45
C ARG A 4 35.08 5.23 -31.18
N ARG A 5 35.69 4.25 -31.86
CA ARG A 5 35.63 2.83 -31.56
C ARG A 5 35.88 2.62 -30.06
N CYS A 6 34.87 2.12 -29.34
CA CYS A 6 35.13 1.39 -28.09
C CYS A 6 35.65 0.01 -28.49
N LEU A 7 36.92 -0.21 -28.16
CA LEU A 7 37.58 -1.51 -28.24
C LEU A 7 36.91 -2.47 -27.27
N ALA A 8 36.76 -3.71 -27.72
CA ALA A 8 36.29 -4.84 -26.96
C ALA A 8 37.16 -5.03 -25.70
N GLY A 9 36.60 -4.65 -24.54
CA GLY A 9 37.07 -5.09 -23.23
C GLY A 9 36.15 -6.20 -22.77
N GLY A 10 36.65 -7.43 -22.74
CA GLY A 10 35.89 -8.62 -22.37
C GLY A 10 35.21 -8.45 -21.01
N ILE A 11 33.92 -8.77 -20.98
CA ILE A 11 33.22 -9.08 -19.74
C ILE A 11 33.87 -10.34 -19.21
N VAL A 12 34.76 -10.20 -18.22
CA VAL A 12 35.14 -11.33 -17.38
C VAL A 12 33.88 -11.71 -16.60
N PRO A 13 33.34 -12.93 -16.74
CA PRO A 13 32.23 -13.37 -15.93
C PRO A 13 32.75 -13.49 -14.50
N GLY A 14 32.53 -12.44 -13.71
CA GLY A 14 32.68 -12.48 -12.27
C GLY A 14 31.61 -13.42 -11.74
N ASP A 15 31.99 -14.68 -11.54
CA ASP A 15 31.21 -15.69 -10.86
C ASP A 15 30.98 -15.24 -9.40
N ARG A 16 29.95 -14.42 -9.19
CA ARG A 16 29.40 -14.18 -7.85
C ARG A 16 28.37 -15.27 -7.59
N THR A 17 28.88 -16.47 -7.30
CA THR A 17 28.12 -17.48 -6.58
C THR A 17 27.81 -16.92 -5.19
N HIS A 18 26.65 -16.30 -5.03
CA HIS A 18 26.05 -16.13 -3.71
C HIS A 18 25.50 -17.50 -3.30
N THR A 19 26.33 -18.32 -2.67
CA THR A 19 25.92 -19.58 -2.09
C THR A 19 24.81 -19.30 -1.07
N ALA A 20 23.59 -19.73 -1.38
CA ALA A 20 22.37 -19.49 -0.61
C ALA A 20 22.33 -20.18 0.78
N ALA A 21 23.45 -20.75 1.22
CA ALA A 21 23.51 -21.67 2.36
C ALA A 21 23.57 -20.99 3.74
N ASP A 22 24.13 -19.79 3.89
CA ASP A 22 24.66 -19.43 5.21
C ASP A 22 23.87 -18.45 6.10
N ARG A 23 22.69 -17.93 5.74
CA ARG A 23 21.95 -17.00 6.66
C ARG A 23 20.41 -17.01 6.63
N VAL A 24 19.76 -18.14 6.37
CA VAL A 24 18.28 -18.26 6.54
C VAL A 24 17.90 -19.09 7.78
N ALA A 25 18.88 -19.56 8.55
CA ALA A 25 18.67 -20.62 9.54
C ALA A 25 17.95 -20.23 10.84
N ASP A 26 17.59 -18.95 11.05
CA ASP A 26 17.04 -18.53 12.37
C ASP A 26 16.01 -17.40 12.28
N VAL A 27 15.18 -17.38 11.23
CA VAL A 27 13.98 -16.54 11.25
C VAL A 27 12.88 -17.34 11.96
N PRO A 28 12.52 -17.02 13.21
CA PRO A 28 11.42 -17.71 13.87
C PRO A 28 10.17 -17.59 13.02
N PRO A 29 9.27 -18.60 13.02
CA PRO A 29 8.02 -18.52 12.28
C PRO A 29 7.27 -17.27 12.71
N PHE A 30 7.26 -16.26 11.85
CA PHE A 30 6.54 -15.02 12.10
C PHE A 30 5.22 -15.09 11.33
N ALA A 31 4.12 -14.91 12.05
CA ALA A 31 2.84 -14.70 11.41
C ALA A 31 2.79 -13.27 10.88
N LEU A 32 2.52 -13.10 9.59
CA LEU A 32 2.22 -11.80 9.00
C LEU A 32 0.72 -11.73 8.69
N PRO A 33 -0.10 -11.17 9.58
CA PRO A 33 -1.51 -10.92 9.32
C PRO A 33 -1.66 -10.07 8.05
N LEU A 34 -2.38 -10.59 7.05
CA LEU A 34 -2.68 -9.88 5.82
C LEU A 34 -4.18 -9.93 5.58
N ALA A 35 -4.79 -8.76 5.39
CA ALA A 35 -6.16 -8.67 4.93
C ALA A 35 -6.24 -7.74 3.72
N THR A 36 -7.07 -8.12 2.76
CA THR A 36 -7.43 -7.27 1.62
C THR A 36 -8.87 -6.83 1.81
N TYR A 37 -9.13 -5.57 1.54
CA TYR A 37 -10.44 -4.94 1.69
C TYR A 37 -10.85 -4.34 0.36
N ARG A 38 -12.10 -4.59 -0.03
CA ARG A 38 -12.76 -3.96 -1.17
C ARG A 38 -13.68 -2.87 -0.67
N PHE A 39 -13.43 -1.64 -1.09
CA PHE A 39 -14.27 -0.49 -0.80
C PHE A 39 -15.15 -0.23 -2.03
N THR A 40 -16.45 -0.47 -1.89
CA THR A 40 -17.44 -0.15 -2.93
C THR A 40 -17.92 1.28 -2.71
N CYS A 41 -17.69 2.13 -3.69
CA CYS A 41 -18.05 3.55 -3.69
C CYS A 41 -19.20 3.80 -4.67
N ARG A 42 -20.04 4.79 -4.36
CA ARG A 42 -21.07 5.31 -5.26
C ARG A 42 -20.68 6.71 -5.72
N ALA A 43 -20.57 6.89 -7.03
CA ALA A 43 -20.25 8.17 -7.64
C ALA A 43 -21.39 9.18 -7.42
N GLU A 44 -21.06 10.36 -6.91
CA GLU A 44 -21.99 11.50 -6.83
C GLU A 44 -21.82 12.40 -8.06
N ASP A 45 -20.57 12.63 -8.44
CA ASP A 45 -20.19 13.33 -9.66
C ASP A 45 -19.57 12.35 -10.66
N ALA A 46 -19.43 12.75 -11.93
CA ALA A 46 -18.76 11.92 -12.93
C ALA A 46 -17.27 11.74 -12.59
N VAL A 47 -16.83 10.50 -12.35
CA VAL A 47 -15.44 10.18 -11.98
C VAL A 47 -14.67 9.72 -13.21
N SER A 48 -13.47 10.26 -13.40
CA SER A 48 -12.53 9.78 -14.42
C SER A 48 -11.35 9.13 -13.69
N LEU A 49 -11.20 7.82 -13.83
CA LEU A 49 -10.09 7.09 -13.25
C LEU A 49 -9.05 6.80 -14.35
N PRO A 50 -7.75 7.04 -14.08
CA PRO A 50 -6.70 6.58 -14.98
C PRO A 50 -6.56 5.06 -14.85
N ALA A 51 -5.99 4.42 -15.88
CA ALA A 51 -5.73 2.98 -15.87
C ALA A 51 -4.94 2.54 -14.62
N LEU A 52 -4.01 3.36 -14.13
CA LEU A 52 -3.33 3.16 -12.86
C LEU A 52 -3.80 4.20 -11.83
N ALA A 53 -4.82 3.85 -11.04
CA ALA A 53 -5.44 4.75 -10.08
C ALA A 53 -4.75 4.79 -8.69
N ASP A 54 -3.76 3.94 -8.40
CA ASP A 54 -3.12 3.88 -7.08
C ASP A 54 -2.56 5.22 -6.60
N PRO A 55 -1.81 6.01 -7.41
CA PRO A 55 -1.28 7.30 -6.96
C PRO A 55 -2.40 8.30 -6.67
N LEU A 56 -3.50 8.24 -7.43
CA LEU A 56 -4.66 9.09 -7.24
C LEU A 56 -5.33 8.78 -5.90
N TRP A 57 -5.60 7.50 -5.65
CA TRP A 57 -6.18 7.04 -4.39
C TRP A 57 -5.30 7.37 -3.20
N ARG A 58 -4.01 7.05 -3.27
CA ARG A 58 -3.06 7.32 -2.19
C ARG A 58 -3.01 8.81 -1.85
N SER A 59 -3.11 9.67 -2.86
CA SER A 59 -3.09 11.13 -2.68
C SER A 59 -4.34 11.64 -1.94
N VAL A 60 -5.54 11.30 -2.41
CA VAL A 60 -6.78 11.78 -1.78
C VAL A 60 -6.99 11.13 -0.40
N PHE A 61 -6.69 9.84 -0.28
CA PHE A 61 -6.77 9.10 0.97
C PHE A 61 -5.80 9.68 2.00
N GLY A 62 -4.56 9.95 1.62
CA GLY A 62 -3.58 10.53 2.53
C GLY A 62 -3.97 11.91 3.02
N LEU A 63 -4.55 12.74 2.16
CA LEU A 63 -5.09 14.03 2.57
C LEU A 63 -6.26 13.87 3.56
N ALA A 64 -7.19 12.95 3.28
CA ALA A 64 -8.32 12.67 4.16
C ALA A 64 -7.88 12.14 5.52
N LEU A 65 -6.99 11.15 5.54
CA LEU A 65 -6.43 10.54 6.75
C LEU A 65 -5.67 11.58 7.58
N LYS A 66 -4.90 12.46 6.93
CA LYS A 66 -4.22 13.55 7.62
C LYS A 66 -5.24 14.48 8.29
N ARG A 67 -6.29 14.90 7.58
CA ARG A 67 -7.33 15.79 8.13
C ARG A 67 -8.12 15.14 9.27
N SER A 68 -8.32 13.83 9.24
CA SER A 68 -9.08 13.14 10.29
C SER A 68 -8.25 12.75 11.51
N SER A 69 -6.93 12.55 11.37
CA SER A 69 -6.09 12.01 12.45
C SER A 69 -5.06 13.01 12.99
N CYS A 70 -4.76 14.10 12.29
CA CYS A 70 -3.73 15.05 12.70
C CYS A 70 -4.27 16.08 13.69
N ILE A 71 -3.69 16.13 14.90
CA ILE A 71 -3.98 17.17 15.92
C ILE A 71 -2.90 18.26 16.00
N ARG A 72 -1.82 18.12 15.22
CA ARG A 72 -0.64 19.02 15.20
C ARG A 72 -0.49 19.69 13.85
N GLU A 73 -1.51 20.44 13.43
CA GLU A 73 -1.48 21.15 12.16
C GLU A 73 -0.28 22.13 12.08
N GLY A 74 0.32 22.26 10.89
CA GLY A 74 1.51 23.12 10.67
C GLY A 74 2.86 22.49 11.03
N GLU A 75 2.90 21.44 11.84
CA GLU A 75 4.16 20.76 12.20
C GLU A 75 4.59 19.72 11.16
N LYS A 76 5.91 19.59 10.94
CA LYS A 76 6.46 18.53 10.07
C LYS A 76 6.33 17.18 10.77
N CYS A 77 5.72 16.19 10.10
CA CYS A 77 5.51 14.84 10.65
C CYS A 77 6.79 14.16 11.17
N ARG A 78 7.96 14.47 10.59
CA ARG A 78 9.26 13.92 11.04
C ARG A 78 9.68 14.44 12.42
N ALA A 79 9.29 15.66 12.78
CA ALA A 79 9.58 16.29 14.08
C ALA A 79 8.48 16.02 15.13
N CYS A 80 7.27 15.65 14.68
CA CYS A 80 6.14 15.40 15.55
C CYS A 80 6.41 14.30 16.59
N SER A 81 6.08 14.59 17.86
CA SER A 81 6.23 13.65 18.97
C SER A 81 5.33 12.42 18.85
N LEU A 82 4.16 12.57 18.21
CA LEU A 82 3.17 11.49 18.02
C LEU A 82 3.41 10.65 16.77
N ARG A 83 4.48 10.89 16.00
CA ARG A 83 4.68 10.29 14.67
C ARG A 83 4.69 8.76 14.62
N PHE A 84 4.93 8.09 15.75
CA PHE A 84 4.95 6.64 15.79
C PHE A 84 3.62 6.00 16.21
N ASP A 85 2.71 6.78 16.78
CA ASP A 85 1.37 6.35 17.19
C ASP A 85 0.27 6.99 16.32
N CYS A 86 0.62 7.99 15.52
CA CYS A 86 -0.26 8.65 14.57
C CYS A 86 -0.61 7.74 13.38
N ASP A 87 -1.90 7.48 13.17
CA ASP A 87 -2.40 6.65 12.06
C ASP A 87 -1.88 7.11 10.69
N TYR A 88 -1.87 8.42 10.43
CA TYR A 88 -1.36 8.98 9.18
C TYR A 88 0.12 8.62 8.95
N ALA A 89 0.94 8.84 9.97
CA ALA A 89 2.37 8.60 9.88
C ALA A 89 2.69 7.11 9.76
N PHE A 90 2.00 6.28 10.55
CA PHE A 90 2.15 4.82 10.50
C PHE A 90 1.74 4.24 9.14
N LEU A 91 0.54 4.59 8.64
CA LEU A 91 -0.02 3.99 7.43
C LEU A 91 0.57 4.51 6.11
N LEU A 92 1.15 5.71 6.07
CA LEU A 92 1.58 6.34 4.80
C LEU A 92 3.02 6.82 4.74
N MET A 93 3.68 7.05 5.88
CA MET A 93 5.06 7.54 5.94
C MET A 93 6.05 6.44 6.37
N GLY A 94 5.61 5.50 7.23
CA GLY A 94 6.42 4.36 7.64
C GLY A 94 7.68 4.75 8.42
N PHE A 95 7.58 5.62 9.43
CA PHE A 95 8.76 6.01 10.22
C PHE A 95 9.34 4.80 10.97
N ASN A 96 10.64 4.58 10.83
CA ASN A 96 11.31 3.47 11.50
C ASN A 96 11.69 3.85 12.94
N ARG A 97 11.09 3.18 13.94
CA ARG A 97 11.42 3.41 15.35
C ARG A 97 12.88 3.00 15.61
N PRO A 98 13.73 3.86 16.19
CA PRO A 98 15.16 3.56 16.36
C PRO A 98 15.45 2.23 17.06
N HIS A 99 14.61 1.85 18.04
CA HIS A 99 14.80 0.67 18.89
C HIS A 99 14.31 -0.64 18.26
N THR A 100 13.54 -0.58 17.16
CA THR A 100 12.99 -1.77 16.47
C THR A 100 13.73 -2.07 15.17
N ARG A 101 14.91 -1.48 15.00
CA ARG A 101 15.73 -1.58 13.79
C ARG A 101 16.51 -2.90 13.79
N HIS A 102 16.10 -3.82 12.92
CA HIS A 102 16.72 -5.13 12.77
C HIS A 102 16.99 -5.46 11.30
N GLY A 103 17.99 -6.31 11.05
CA GLY A 103 18.38 -6.72 9.69
C GLY A 103 18.58 -5.53 8.75
N ILE A 104 17.97 -5.60 7.56
CA ILE A 104 18.08 -4.58 6.51
C ILE A 104 17.50 -3.21 6.93
N THR A 105 16.52 -3.20 7.85
CA THR A 105 15.88 -1.95 8.32
C THR A 105 16.79 -1.12 9.23
N ARG A 106 17.93 -1.66 9.68
CA ARG A 106 18.93 -0.93 10.47
C ARG A 106 19.41 0.34 9.80
N HIS A 107 19.58 0.27 8.49
CA HIS A 107 20.11 1.36 7.66
C HIS A 107 19.00 2.24 7.09
N MET A 108 17.73 1.95 7.39
CA MET A 108 16.58 2.64 6.83
C MET A 108 15.95 3.59 7.83
N HIS A 109 15.82 4.87 7.47
CA HIS A 109 15.08 5.85 8.27
C HIS A 109 13.55 5.69 8.17
N THR A 110 13.08 5.08 7.07
CA THR A 110 11.69 4.79 6.79
C THR A 110 11.57 3.35 6.31
N VAL A 111 10.54 2.64 6.77
CA VAL A 111 10.15 1.33 6.27
C VAL A 111 8.99 1.47 5.28
N PRO A 112 8.79 0.50 4.38
CA PRO A 112 7.61 0.47 3.52
C PRO A 112 6.33 0.61 4.35
N PRO A 113 5.43 1.55 4.04
CA PRO A 113 4.18 1.68 4.74
C PRO A 113 3.32 0.41 4.62
N PRO A 114 2.65 -0.04 5.69
CA PRO A 114 1.92 -1.31 5.73
C PRO A 114 0.52 -1.24 5.09
N LEU A 115 0.32 -0.32 4.14
CA LEU A 115 -0.94 -0.07 3.43
C LEU A 115 -0.66 0.02 1.93
N ILE A 116 -1.32 -0.84 1.16
CA ILE A 116 -1.11 -0.96 -0.29
C ILE A 116 -2.44 -0.81 -1.01
N PHE A 117 -2.57 0.21 -1.86
CA PHE A 117 -3.66 0.26 -2.85
C PHE A 117 -3.38 -0.76 -3.96
N ARG A 118 -4.42 -1.51 -4.34
CA ARG A 118 -4.37 -2.59 -5.31
C ARG A 118 -5.36 -2.32 -6.45
N CYS A 119 -5.18 -1.22 -7.17
CA CYS A 119 -5.96 -0.92 -8.36
C CYS A 119 -5.38 -1.71 -9.53
N ARG A 120 -6.05 -2.79 -9.99
CA ARG A 120 -5.57 -3.47 -11.21
C ARG A 120 -5.78 -2.53 -12.39
N VAL A 121 -4.89 -2.62 -13.38
CA VAL A 121 -4.92 -1.76 -14.57
C VAL A 121 -6.27 -1.80 -15.31
N ARG A 122 -7.01 -2.92 -15.19
CA ARG A 122 -8.33 -3.12 -15.80
C ARG A 122 -9.50 -2.63 -14.93
N ASP A 123 -9.30 -2.47 -13.63
CA ASP A 123 -10.38 -2.11 -12.71
C ASP A 123 -10.80 -0.64 -12.89
N HIS A 124 -9.94 0.17 -13.53
CA HIS A 124 -10.02 1.63 -13.45
C HIS A 124 -9.78 2.40 -14.76
N ALA A 125 -9.71 1.75 -15.92
CA ALA A 125 -9.65 2.45 -17.20
C ALA A 125 -11.06 2.78 -17.72
N SER A 126 -11.75 3.74 -17.10
CA SER A 126 -13.10 4.14 -17.55
C SER A 126 -13.57 5.47 -16.95
N ARG A 127 -14.60 6.06 -17.59
CA ARG A 127 -15.45 7.08 -16.98
C ARG A 127 -16.55 6.37 -16.20
N VAL A 128 -16.69 6.73 -14.93
CA VAL A 128 -17.79 6.28 -14.07
C VAL A 128 -18.85 7.40 -14.05
N PRO A 129 -20.08 7.15 -14.54
CA PRO A 129 -21.12 8.15 -14.48
C PRO A 129 -21.63 8.38 -13.05
N PRO A 130 -22.27 9.53 -12.77
CA PRO A 130 -22.98 9.74 -11.51
C PRO A 130 -23.93 8.59 -11.18
N ALA A 131 -24.17 8.37 -9.90
CA ALA A 131 -24.99 7.30 -9.34
C ALA A 131 -24.51 5.86 -9.60
N SER A 132 -23.45 5.66 -10.38
CA SER A 132 -22.84 4.34 -10.62
C SER A 132 -21.88 3.93 -9.51
N THR A 133 -21.65 2.64 -9.37
CA THR A 133 -20.70 2.09 -8.39
C THR A 133 -19.34 1.79 -9.00
N PHE A 134 -18.29 1.96 -8.22
CA PHE A 134 -16.92 1.57 -8.55
C PHE A 134 -16.21 1.11 -7.27
N SER A 135 -15.19 0.28 -7.39
CA SER A 135 -14.53 -0.31 -6.22
C SER A 135 -13.03 -0.12 -6.23
N VAL A 136 -12.43 0.15 -5.07
CA VAL A 136 -10.98 0.13 -4.89
C VAL A 136 -10.58 -0.94 -3.88
N CYS A 137 -9.50 -1.66 -4.16
CA CYS A 137 -8.96 -2.66 -3.26
C CYS A 137 -7.75 -2.09 -2.49
N LEU A 138 -7.65 -2.46 -1.22
CA LEU A 138 -6.57 -2.02 -0.32
C LEU A 138 -6.15 -3.20 0.57
N ALA A 139 -4.85 -3.41 0.73
CA ALA A 139 -4.30 -4.42 1.63
C ALA A 139 -3.65 -3.76 2.86
N LEU A 140 -3.92 -4.33 4.04
CA LEU A 140 -3.29 -3.95 5.31
C LEU A 140 -2.42 -5.09 5.84
N VAL A 141 -1.22 -4.74 6.28
CA VAL A 141 -0.18 -5.68 6.70
C VAL A 141 0.08 -5.56 8.21
N GLY A 142 0.11 -6.69 8.90
CA GLY A 142 0.41 -6.77 10.33
C GLY A 142 -0.57 -5.97 11.19
N THR A 143 -0.03 -5.18 12.11
CA THR A 143 -0.79 -4.33 13.05
C THR A 143 -1.58 -3.21 12.36
N ALA A 144 -1.34 -2.95 11.07
CA ALA A 144 -2.17 -2.01 10.31
C ALA A 144 -3.64 -2.41 10.24
N ASN A 145 -3.95 -3.71 10.37
CA ASN A 145 -5.31 -4.21 10.44
C ASN A 145 -6.10 -3.64 11.63
N GLU A 146 -5.43 -3.34 12.74
CA GLU A 146 -6.04 -2.69 13.92
C GLU A 146 -6.46 -1.24 13.63
N ARG A 147 -5.93 -0.64 12.56
CA ARG A 147 -6.23 0.73 12.14
C ARG A 147 -7.32 0.80 11.08
N LEU A 148 -8.01 -0.30 10.79
CA LEU A 148 -9.10 -0.34 9.82
C LEU A 148 -10.19 0.74 10.07
N PRO A 149 -10.62 1.05 11.31
CA PRO A 149 -11.58 2.14 11.53
C PRO A 149 -11.07 3.50 11.06
N ALA A 150 -9.78 3.79 11.21
CA ALA A 150 -9.18 5.03 10.70
C ALA A 150 -9.12 5.03 9.16
N VAL A 151 -8.82 3.88 8.54
CA VAL A 151 -8.82 3.70 7.09
C VAL A 151 -10.22 3.95 6.51
N ILE A 152 -11.27 3.40 7.12
CA ILE A 152 -12.65 3.58 6.66
C ILE A 152 -13.07 5.05 6.75
N ARG A 153 -12.84 5.70 7.91
CA ARG A 153 -13.12 7.14 8.07
C ARG A 153 -12.36 8.00 7.05
N ALA A 154 -11.12 7.65 6.75
CA ALA A 154 -10.33 8.33 5.73
C ALA A 154 -10.88 8.10 4.32
N MET A 155 -11.42 6.91 4.00
CA MET A 155 -12.08 6.63 2.73
C MET A 155 -13.39 7.43 2.56
N GLU A 156 -14.20 7.55 3.61
CA GLU A 156 -15.37 8.44 3.60
C GLU A 156 -14.96 9.92 3.42
N GLY A 157 -13.91 10.34 4.13
CA GLY A 157 -13.34 11.68 3.99
C GLY A 157 -12.81 11.93 2.58
N ALA A 158 -12.17 10.95 1.96
CA ALA A 158 -11.70 11.02 0.58
C ALA A 158 -12.85 11.23 -0.41
N GLY A 159 -14.01 10.60 -0.14
CA GLY A 159 -15.26 10.82 -0.87
C GLY A 159 -15.69 12.28 -0.91
N ARG A 160 -15.68 12.93 0.26
CA ARG A 160 -16.01 14.36 0.41
C ARG A 160 -14.97 15.28 -0.23
N LEU A 161 -13.69 14.94 -0.17
CA LEU A 161 -12.61 15.70 -0.79
C LEU A 161 -12.59 15.57 -2.32
N GLY A 162 -13.09 14.45 -2.84
CA GLY A 162 -13.24 14.18 -4.26
C GLY A 162 -11.96 13.73 -4.97
N LEU A 163 -12.16 12.97 -6.05
CA LEU A 163 -11.11 12.37 -6.86
C LEU A 163 -10.64 13.30 -7.99
N GLY A 164 -9.33 13.35 -8.16
CA GLY A 164 -8.66 13.94 -9.32
C GLY A 164 -8.76 15.47 -9.35
N ARG A 165 -8.41 16.05 -10.51
CA ARG A 165 -8.41 17.51 -10.70
C ARG A 165 -9.80 18.13 -10.53
N LYS A 166 -10.85 17.40 -10.95
CA LYS A 166 -12.24 17.84 -10.87
C LYS A 166 -12.86 17.66 -9.48
N ARG A 167 -12.13 17.06 -8.52
CA ARG A 167 -12.63 16.77 -7.18
C ARG A 167 -13.99 16.04 -7.22
N ALA A 168 -14.10 15.05 -8.11
CA ALA A 168 -15.36 14.31 -8.30
C ALA A 168 -15.70 13.53 -7.03
N ARG A 169 -16.84 13.86 -6.41
CA ARG A 169 -17.24 13.29 -5.13
C ARG A 169 -17.82 11.89 -5.28
N PHE A 170 -17.73 11.14 -4.19
CA PHE A 170 -18.33 9.83 -4.05
C PHE A 170 -18.67 9.58 -2.58
N SER A 171 -19.58 8.65 -2.35
CA SER A 171 -19.87 8.10 -1.01
C SER A 171 -19.36 6.68 -0.90
N LEU A 172 -18.91 6.29 0.30
CA LEU A 172 -18.58 4.90 0.60
C LEU A 172 -19.89 4.15 0.86
N ALA A 173 -20.15 3.09 0.09
CA ALA A 173 -21.37 2.30 0.21
C ALA A 173 -21.14 1.03 1.04
N GLU A 174 -19.97 0.40 0.89
CA GLU A 174 -19.67 -0.89 1.50
C GLU A 174 -18.17 -1.13 1.60
N VAL A 175 -17.77 -1.89 2.62
CA VAL A 175 -16.43 -2.46 2.76
C VAL A 175 -16.55 -3.97 2.89
N VAL A 176 -15.72 -4.72 2.18
CA VAL A 176 -15.71 -6.19 2.26
C VAL A 176 -14.29 -6.64 2.51
N GLN A 177 -14.09 -7.52 3.50
CA GLN A 177 -12.79 -8.17 3.69
C GLN A 177 -12.74 -9.44 2.82
N ASP A 178 -11.75 -9.53 1.94
CA ASP A 178 -11.47 -10.74 1.16
C ASP A 178 -10.90 -11.83 2.09
N GLY A 179 -11.43 -13.06 2.02
CA GLY A 179 -11.01 -14.20 2.85
C GLY A 179 -11.42 -15.58 2.31
N PRO A 180 -10.90 -16.68 2.88
CA PRO A 180 -11.15 -18.06 2.43
C PRO A 180 -12.53 -18.64 2.84
N GLN A 181 -13.24 -17.95 3.71
CA GLN A 181 -14.63 -18.21 4.13
C GLN A 181 -15.50 -17.07 3.56
N PRO A 182 -16.84 -17.18 3.46
CA PRO A 182 -17.63 -16.21 2.70
C PRO A 182 -17.25 -14.78 3.09
N PRO A 183 -17.02 -13.90 2.11
CA PRO A 183 -16.47 -12.58 2.36
C PRO A 183 -17.31 -11.86 3.40
N GLU A 184 -16.69 -11.49 4.53
CA GLU A 184 -17.40 -10.79 5.60
C GLU A 184 -17.72 -9.38 5.10
N ARG A 185 -19.02 -9.13 4.98
CA ARG A 185 -19.55 -7.86 4.51
C ARG A 185 -19.55 -6.88 5.68
N LEU A 186 -18.63 -5.92 5.65
CA LEU A 186 -18.58 -4.82 6.59
C LEU A 186 -19.34 -3.65 5.97
N VAL A 187 -20.62 -3.55 6.27
CA VAL A 187 -21.36 -2.34 5.90
C VAL A 187 -20.84 -1.22 6.81
N ALA A 188 -20.09 -0.29 6.21
CA ALA A 188 -19.58 0.89 6.89
C ALA A 188 -20.75 1.84 7.20
N ASP A 189 -21.52 1.51 8.21
CA ASP A 189 -22.20 2.52 9.02
C ASP A 189 -21.37 2.68 10.28
N SER A 190 -20.70 3.83 10.40
CA SER A 190 -19.95 4.27 11.60
C SER A 190 -20.68 4.12 12.95
N ARG A 191 -21.96 3.73 12.95
CA ARG A 191 -22.84 3.55 14.11
C ARG A 191 -23.07 2.10 14.52
N HIS A 192 -22.77 1.12 13.67
CA HIS A 192 -22.95 -0.30 13.99
C HIS A 192 -21.58 -0.92 14.28
N GLY A 193 -21.45 -1.52 15.47
CA GLY A 193 -20.19 -2.09 15.97
C GLY A 193 -19.45 -2.91 14.90
N MET A 194 -18.25 -2.47 14.56
CA MET A 194 -17.41 -3.10 13.55
C MET A 194 -16.54 -4.17 14.20
N THR A 195 -16.69 -5.42 13.76
CA THR A 195 -15.70 -6.46 14.05
C THR A 195 -15.11 -6.92 12.73
N PRO A 196 -13.91 -6.46 12.34
CA PRO A 196 -13.25 -7.03 11.18
C PRO A 196 -12.96 -8.51 11.41
N GLY A 197 -13.16 -9.32 10.39
CA GLY A 197 -12.77 -10.72 10.40
C GLY A 197 -11.28 -10.88 10.69
N ARG A 198 -10.90 -12.00 11.29
CA ARG A 198 -9.48 -12.29 11.60
C ARG A 198 -8.66 -12.23 10.29
N PRO A 199 -7.63 -11.36 10.20
CA PRO A 199 -6.77 -11.32 9.02
C PRO A 199 -6.15 -12.69 8.77
N ALA A 200 -6.06 -13.09 7.51
CA ALA A 200 -5.45 -14.36 7.16
C ALA A 200 -3.96 -14.32 7.54
N GLN A 201 -3.48 -15.41 8.14
CA GLN A 201 -2.03 -15.61 8.29
C GLN A 201 -1.50 -16.13 6.95
N VAL A 202 -0.47 -15.45 6.43
CA VAL A 202 0.22 -15.91 5.23
C VAL A 202 1.21 -16.99 5.62
N THR A 203 1.01 -18.21 5.13
CA THR A 203 2.02 -19.27 5.21
C THR A 203 3.06 -19.03 4.12
N ILE A 204 4.32 -18.85 4.51
CA ILE A 204 5.43 -18.71 3.57
C ILE A 204 5.79 -20.12 3.07
N PRO A 205 5.63 -20.42 1.77
CA PRO A 205 6.03 -21.71 1.23
C PRO A 205 7.56 -21.87 1.26
N GLU A 206 8.03 -23.12 1.20
CA GLU A 206 9.46 -23.40 1.01
C GLU A 206 9.95 -22.71 -0.27
N ALA A 207 11.15 -22.13 -0.20
CA ALA A 207 11.72 -21.38 -1.32
C ALA A 207 11.96 -22.32 -2.52
N PRO A 208 11.33 -22.10 -3.68
CA PRO A 208 11.52 -22.96 -4.84
C PRO A 208 12.89 -22.73 -5.47
N ARG A 209 13.41 -23.74 -6.18
CA ARG A 209 14.69 -23.65 -6.92
C ARG A 209 14.67 -22.63 -8.06
N THR A 210 13.49 -22.27 -8.56
CA THR A 210 13.32 -21.35 -9.67
C THR A 210 12.10 -20.48 -9.43
N ILE A 211 12.24 -19.17 -9.61
CA ILE A 211 11.17 -18.19 -9.45
C ILE A 211 11.02 -17.43 -10.76
N ARG A 212 9.79 -17.34 -11.26
CA ARG A 212 9.44 -16.48 -12.39
C ARG A 212 8.64 -15.29 -11.89
N PHE A 213 9.14 -14.10 -12.11
CA PHE A 213 8.43 -12.86 -11.80
C PHE A 213 7.59 -12.42 -13.01
N LEU A 214 6.31 -12.18 -12.77
CA LEU A 214 5.42 -11.52 -13.73
C LEU A 214 4.91 -10.22 -13.09
N PHE A 215 5.34 -9.09 -13.64
CA PHE A 215 4.91 -7.77 -13.17
C PHE A 215 3.55 -7.44 -13.77
N LEU A 216 2.52 -7.39 -12.91
CA LEU A 216 1.14 -7.08 -13.31
C LEU A 216 0.87 -5.56 -13.39
N SER A 217 1.81 -4.76 -12.89
CA SER A 217 1.86 -3.30 -13.01
C SER A 217 3.27 -2.89 -13.44
N PRO A 218 3.44 -1.69 -14.03
CA PRO A 218 4.77 -1.14 -14.28
C PRO A 218 5.61 -1.15 -12.99
N TYR A 219 6.82 -1.71 -13.08
CA TYR A 219 7.77 -1.78 -11.97
C TYR A 219 8.94 -0.84 -12.25
N LEU A 220 9.19 0.08 -11.31
CA LEU A 220 10.32 0.99 -11.40
C LEU A 220 11.53 0.33 -10.72
N LEU A 221 12.49 -0.11 -11.53
CA LEU A 221 13.79 -0.54 -11.05
C LEU A 221 14.63 0.71 -10.73
N PRO A 222 15.19 0.83 -9.50
CA PRO A 222 16.18 1.85 -9.20
C PRO A 222 17.40 1.69 -10.12
N SER A 223 17.97 2.78 -10.60
CA SER A 223 19.29 2.79 -11.25
C SER A 223 20.39 2.45 -10.24
N ASP A 224 21.45 1.76 -10.69
CA ASP A 224 22.63 1.44 -9.86
C ASP A 224 23.32 2.69 -9.26
N THR A 225 23.00 3.89 -9.74
CA THR A 225 23.54 5.17 -9.26
C THR A 225 22.86 5.69 -7.98
N ASP A 226 21.77 5.08 -7.53
CA ASP A 226 20.94 5.56 -6.40
C ASP A 226 20.99 4.65 -5.14
N LEU A 227 21.92 3.68 -5.10
CA LEU A 227 22.18 2.76 -3.98
C LEU A 227 23.49 3.11 -3.25
#